data_AF-A0A1I0CMB0-F1
#
_entry.id   AF-A0A1I0CMB0-F1
#
_cell.length_a   1.000
_cell.length_b   1.000
_cell.length_c   1.000
_cell.angle_alpha   90.00
_cell.angle_beta   90.00
_cell.angle_gamma   90.00
#
_symmetry.space_group_name_H-M   'P 1'
#
loop_
_entity.id
_entity.type
_entity.pdbx_description
1 polymer ?
#
loop_
_entity_poly.entity_id
_entity_poly.type
_entity_poly.pdbx_seq_one_letter_code
_entity_poly.pdbx_strand_id
1 'polypeptide(L)'
;MVITRKYKDFKDYMENNYYDAIASRLGAYIVANKDSFENDEFHKITWIEQDEIIYKVCGVTFKSLGDNKIEIRTSVEAQVPFDGLTKYGADSDGDTRLYNVFFTAYLDNGLQDVKITDITEYSKATFDKDKSMSQSWLSYLREEKMDDHAEDFLRRNYPKALLQPMPIDPIEVANAMGLTMYYAPLGDHIFGKTYFGEEKVTIFEDNDVIEKNEIEIITTPGTILINPDVYFMRNIGTANNTIIHECVHWDRHRKAFELLSLMEGTAKHISCEIVEGEYNGIAPSESALKWMEWQANQLAPRILMPKQTTIKMYGQFLKDEFLLYPQRRYAETLQIVVGKLADYFAVSHLAAKLRLIELGYEEAEGTFVFCESRGLPPYAFRKGIIDKNHSFVIGENNLIRSILMNPKLTELYAKGILVYANGMLCFNDPKYVILNENGRYILTDYALEHVDECCFLFERKYSASEIYLDTYYRRCFFFAGRLMLVNLYLPSMILTMK
;
A
#
# COMPACT_ATOMS: atom_id res chain seq x y z
N MET A 1 3.50 -33.38 -19.94
CA MET A 1 2.71 -33.08 -18.73
C MET A 1 3.70 -32.64 -17.66
N VAL A 2 4.01 -31.35 -17.61
CA VAL A 2 4.88 -30.79 -16.57
C VAL A 2 4.03 -30.75 -15.31
N ILE A 3 4.33 -31.62 -14.35
CA ILE A 3 3.70 -31.57 -13.03
C ILE A 3 4.26 -30.31 -12.36
N THR A 4 3.50 -29.22 -12.39
CA THR A 4 3.84 -28.00 -11.66
C THR A 4 3.70 -28.31 -10.17
N ARG A 5 4.84 -28.61 -9.53
CA ARG A 5 4.91 -28.93 -8.11
C ARG A 5 4.72 -27.63 -7.33
N LYS A 6 3.70 -27.56 -6.49
CA LYS A 6 3.48 -26.41 -5.61
C LYS A 6 4.45 -26.50 -4.43
N TYR A 7 5.24 -25.45 -4.21
CA TYR A 7 6.18 -25.36 -3.11
C TYR A 7 5.56 -24.61 -1.93
N LYS A 8 5.90 -25.02 -0.71
CA LYS A 8 5.36 -24.37 0.50
C LYS A 8 5.96 -22.97 0.72
N ASP A 9 7.26 -22.86 0.54
CA ASP A 9 8.03 -21.62 0.64
C ASP A 9 9.28 -21.71 -0.27
N PHE A 10 10.03 -20.61 -0.38
CA PHE A 10 11.25 -20.61 -1.19
C PHE A 10 12.37 -21.50 -0.63
N LYS A 11 12.33 -21.89 0.66
CA LYS A 11 13.31 -22.84 1.20
C LYS A 11 13.03 -24.22 0.63
N ASP A 12 11.77 -24.63 0.64
CA ASP A 12 11.30 -25.87 0.02
C ASP A 12 11.63 -25.89 -1.48
N TYR A 13 11.47 -24.78 -2.19
CA TYR A 13 11.91 -24.67 -3.60
C TYR A 13 13.43 -24.88 -3.75
N MET A 14 14.26 -24.19 -2.95
CA MET A 14 15.72 -24.31 -3.04
C MET A 14 16.22 -25.70 -2.63
N GLU A 15 15.62 -26.33 -1.62
CA GLU A 15 15.91 -27.71 -1.23
C GLU A 15 15.56 -28.66 -2.38
N ASN A 16 14.33 -28.63 -2.91
CA ASN A 16 13.94 -29.63 -3.91
C ASN A 16 14.67 -29.48 -5.26
N ASN A 17 15.10 -28.28 -5.64
CA ASN A 17 15.67 -28.03 -6.97
C ASN A 17 17.20 -27.88 -6.97
N TYR A 18 17.83 -27.54 -5.84
CA TYR A 18 19.25 -27.22 -5.78
C TYR A 18 20.00 -27.95 -4.65
N TYR A 19 19.40 -28.95 -3.98
CA TYR A 19 20.05 -29.71 -2.91
C TYR A 19 21.42 -30.25 -3.32
N ASP A 20 21.50 -30.99 -4.43
CA ASP A 20 22.76 -31.64 -4.85
C ASP A 20 23.86 -30.62 -5.15
N ALA A 21 23.50 -29.48 -5.76
CA ALA A 21 24.43 -28.40 -6.04
C ALA A 21 24.94 -27.74 -4.76
N ILE A 22 24.05 -27.54 -3.77
CA ILE A 22 24.40 -27.05 -2.43
C ILE A 22 25.32 -28.05 -1.73
N ALA A 23 24.90 -29.31 -1.62
CA ALA A 23 25.64 -30.37 -0.92
C ALA A 23 27.04 -30.57 -1.51
N SER A 24 27.16 -30.56 -2.84
CA SER A 24 28.45 -30.69 -3.52
C SER A 24 29.39 -29.52 -3.22
N ARG A 25 28.92 -28.27 -3.40
CA ARG A 25 29.77 -27.08 -3.24
C ARG A 25 30.05 -26.74 -1.79
N LEU A 26 29.04 -26.83 -0.92
CA LEU A 26 29.18 -26.55 0.51
C LEU A 26 29.98 -27.65 1.21
N GLY A 27 29.78 -28.92 0.85
CA GLY A 27 30.58 -30.02 1.37
C GLY A 27 32.07 -29.86 1.04
N ALA A 28 32.40 -29.54 -0.22
CA ALA A 28 33.77 -29.26 -0.62
C ALA A 28 34.37 -28.06 0.14
N TYR A 29 33.58 -27.01 0.41
CA TYR A 29 34.01 -25.88 1.23
C TYR A 29 34.27 -26.28 2.69
N ILE A 30 33.39 -27.07 3.31
CA ILE A 30 33.53 -27.55 4.69
C ILE A 30 34.78 -28.42 4.84
N VAL A 31 34.99 -29.38 3.93
CA VAL A 31 36.16 -30.27 3.95
C VAL A 31 37.46 -29.48 3.77
N ALA A 32 37.47 -28.46 2.89
CA ALA A 32 38.62 -27.58 2.70
C ALA A 32 38.93 -26.71 3.94
N ASN A 33 37.94 -26.44 4.78
CA ASN A 33 38.05 -25.64 5.99
C ASN A 33 37.85 -26.47 7.28
N LYS A 34 38.17 -27.77 7.25
CA LYS A 34 37.94 -28.69 8.38
C LYS A 34 38.62 -28.26 9.69
N ASP A 35 39.73 -27.55 9.59
CA ASP A 35 40.49 -27.06 10.74
C ASP A 35 39.67 -26.03 11.55
N SER A 36 38.63 -25.43 10.95
CA SER A 36 37.71 -24.53 11.67
C SER A 36 36.85 -25.23 12.73
N PHE A 37 36.81 -26.57 12.75
CA PHE A 37 36.11 -27.39 13.75
C PHE A 37 37.01 -27.78 14.93
N GLU A 38 38.28 -27.40 14.93
CA GLU A 38 39.18 -27.61 16.06
C GLU A 38 38.72 -26.82 17.29
N ASN A 39 38.77 -27.45 18.47
CA ASN A 39 38.40 -26.87 19.75
C ASN A 39 39.26 -27.48 20.90
N ASP A 40 38.95 -27.13 22.15
CA ASP A 40 39.72 -27.58 23.31
C ASP A 40 39.69 -29.11 23.51
N GLU A 41 38.67 -29.80 22.98
CA GLU A 41 38.53 -31.26 23.07
C GLU A 41 39.17 -31.96 21.85
N PHE A 42 38.92 -31.42 20.65
CA PHE A 42 39.44 -31.88 19.36
C PHE A 42 40.47 -30.89 18.81
N HIS A 43 41.73 -31.10 19.15
CA HIS A 43 42.81 -30.18 18.78
C HIS A 43 43.29 -30.33 17.33
N LYS A 44 42.82 -31.37 16.62
CA LYS A 44 43.07 -31.55 15.19
C LYS A 44 41.97 -32.37 14.53
N ILE A 45 41.38 -31.83 13.47
CA ILE A 45 40.38 -32.56 12.67
C ILE A 45 41.08 -33.33 11.54
N THR A 46 40.91 -34.65 11.56
CA THR A 46 41.59 -35.55 10.62
C THR A 46 40.77 -35.78 9.37
N TRP A 47 39.48 -36.06 9.52
CA TRP A 47 38.59 -36.43 8.42
C TRP A 47 37.19 -35.84 8.61
N ILE A 48 36.56 -35.49 7.51
CA ILE A 48 35.14 -35.14 7.41
C ILE A 48 34.62 -35.91 6.20
N GLU A 49 33.66 -36.81 6.41
CA GLU A 49 33.04 -37.57 5.33
C GLU A 49 31.95 -36.70 4.67
N GLN A 50 32.20 -36.24 3.44
CA GLN A 50 31.32 -35.29 2.76
C GLN A 50 29.89 -35.84 2.58
N ASP A 51 29.77 -37.15 2.35
CA ASP A 51 28.49 -37.84 2.09
C ASP A 51 27.65 -38.03 3.37
N GLU A 52 28.25 -37.87 4.55
CA GLU A 52 27.55 -37.95 5.85
C GLU A 52 27.06 -36.59 6.35
N ILE A 53 27.41 -35.49 5.68
CA ILE A 53 26.96 -34.15 6.04
C ILE A 53 25.47 -34.01 5.70
N ILE A 54 24.66 -33.66 6.70
CA ILE A 54 23.23 -33.42 6.53
C ILE A 54 23.00 -31.92 6.35
N TYR A 55 22.37 -31.53 5.24
CA TYR A 55 22.07 -30.13 4.92
C TYR A 55 20.58 -29.84 5.07
N LYS A 56 20.26 -28.66 5.59
CA LYS A 56 18.89 -28.15 5.69
C LYS A 56 18.86 -26.66 5.37
N VAL A 57 17.97 -26.25 4.46
CA VAL A 57 17.80 -24.84 4.13
C VAL A 57 16.90 -24.18 5.18
N CYS A 58 17.48 -23.23 5.91
CA CYS A 58 16.81 -22.53 7.00
C CYS A 58 16.25 -21.16 6.57
N GLY A 59 16.79 -20.57 5.51
CA GLY A 59 16.35 -19.26 5.03
C GLY A 59 16.74 -19.01 3.57
N VAL A 60 15.94 -18.20 2.90
CA VAL A 60 16.26 -17.68 1.56
C VAL A 60 15.94 -16.20 1.56
N THR A 61 16.90 -15.41 1.11
CA THR A 61 16.76 -13.98 0.91
C THR A 61 17.28 -13.64 -0.48
N PHE A 62 16.90 -12.49 -0.97
CA PHE A 62 17.24 -12.11 -2.33
C PHE A 62 17.69 -10.66 -2.39
N LYS A 63 18.38 -10.34 -3.48
CA LYS A 63 18.82 -8.98 -3.79
C LYS A 63 18.83 -8.78 -5.30
N SER A 64 18.26 -7.68 -5.77
CA SER A 64 18.33 -7.35 -7.20
C SER A 64 19.71 -6.77 -7.55
N LEU A 65 20.27 -7.20 -8.67
CA LEU A 65 21.56 -6.70 -9.20
C LEU A 65 21.39 -5.81 -10.45
N GLY A 66 20.15 -5.49 -10.85
CA GLY A 66 19.84 -4.81 -12.13
C GLY A 66 19.53 -5.80 -13.27
N ASP A 67 18.90 -5.32 -14.36
CA ASP A 67 18.70 -6.05 -15.63
C ASP A 67 18.30 -7.53 -15.50
N ASN A 68 17.20 -7.78 -14.76
CA ASN A 68 16.68 -9.13 -14.43
C ASN A 68 17.61 -10.07 -13.65
N LYS A 69 18.84 -9.64 -13.35
CA LYS A 69 19.78 -10.42 -12.55
C LYS A 69 19.47 -10.28 -11.06
N ILE A 70 19.52 -11.41 -10.38
CA ILE A 70 19.26 -11.52 -8.95
C ILE A 70 20.37 -12.29 -8.26
N GLU A 71 20.65 -11.91 -7.02
CA GLU A 71 21.44 -12.69 -6.07
C GLU A 71 20.47 -13.37 -5.10
N ILE A 72 20.61 -14.67 -4.92
CA ILE A 72 19.84 -15.49 -3.97
C ILE A 72 20.81 -15.91 -2.87
N ARG A 73 20.55 -15.48 -1.64
CA ARG A 73 21.30 -15.94 -0.47
C ARG A 73 20.47 -17.01 0.24
N THR A 74 20.97 -18.23 0.20
CA THR A 74 20.39 -19.39 0.87
C THR A 74 21.18 -19.67 2.15
N SER A 75 20.51 -19.53 3.30
CA SER A 75 21.06 -19.91 4.58
C SER A 75 20.83 -21.41 4.82
N VAL A 76 21.92 -22.15 4.99
CA VAL A 76 21.94 -23.61 5.12
C VAL A 76 22.53 -23.98 6.48
N GLU A 77 21.79 -24.76 7.25
CA GLU A 77 22.31 -25.46 8.42
C GLU A 77 22.95 -26.76 7.94
N ALA A 78 24.21 -26.99 8.31
CA ALA A 78 24.94 -28.21 8.01
C ALA A 78 25.32 -28.90 9.33
N GLN A 79 24.89 -30.15 9.48
CA GLN A 79 25.32 -31.03 10.56
C GLN A 79 26.52 -31.82 10.04
N VAL A 80 27.68 -31.55 10.60
CA VAL A 80 28.96 -32.03 10.09
C VAL A 80 29.54 -33.02 11.08
N PRO A 81 29.46 -34.34 10.78
CA PRO A 81 30.23 -35.33 11.52
C PRO A 81 31.72 -35.24 11.16
N PHE A 82 32.60 -35.40 12.13
CA PHE A 82 34.04 -35.34 11.93
C PHE A 82 34.80 -36.29 12.85
N ASP A 83 35.94 -36.78 12.35
CA ASP A 83 36.90 -37.55 13.13
C ASP A 83 38.12 -36.69 13.46
N GLY A 84 38.55 -36.70 14.71
CA GLY A 84 39.67 -35.88 15.16
C GLY A 84 40.51 -36.53 16.26
N LEU A 85 41.59 -35.84 16.61
CA LEU A 85 42.48 -36.23 17.69
C LEU A 85 42.10 -35.46 18.96
N THR A 86 41.92 -36.20 20.04
CA THR A 86 41.71 -35.69 21.39
C THR A 86 42.93 -35.98 22.25
N LYS A 87 42.95 -35.46 23.48
CA LYS A 87 43.97 -35.80 24.50
C LYS A 87 44.01 -37.29 24.89
N TYR A 88 42.97 -38.07 24.56
CA TYR A 88 42.84 -39.48 24.91
C TYR A 88 42.99 -40.44 23.70
N GLY A 89 43.09 -39.91 22.47
CA GLY A 89 43.21 -40.71 21.25
C GLY A 89 42.37 -40.15 20.10
N ALA A 90 42.17 -40.96 19.05
CA ALA A 90 41.22 -40.64 17.99
C ALA A 90 39.78 -40.87 18.47
N ASP A 91 38.89 -39.92 18.17
CA ASP A 91 37.47 -39.97 18.52
C ASP A 91 36.64 -39.28 17.41
N SER A 92 35.32 -39.48 17.44
CA SER A 92 34.36 -38.92 16.48
C SER A 92 33.33 -38.03 17.18
N ASP A 93 32.98 -36.90 16.59
CA ASP A 93 31.92 -36.01 17.09
C ASP A 93 31.22 -35.30 15.92
N GLY A 94 30.29 -34.39 16.20
CA GLY A 94 29.66 -33.57 15.18
C GLY A 94 29.30 -32.17 15.66
N ASP A 95 29.37 -31.21 14.75
CA ASP A 95 29.00 -29.81 15.01
C ASP A 95 27.95 -29.35 14.00
N THR A 96 27.08 -28.45 14.43
CA THR A 96 26.03 -27.87 13.58
C THR A 96 26.36 -26.41 13.32
N ARG A 97 26.60 -26.07 12.05
CA ARG A 97 26.96 -24.71 11.64
C ARG A 97 26.02 -24.16 10.58
N LEU A 98 25.91 -22.83 10.56
CA LEU A 98 25.10 -22.09 9.59
C LEU A 98 26.01 -21.47 8.54
N TYR A 99 25.69 -21.67 7.27
CA TYR A 99 26.38 -21.13 6.12
C TYR A 99 25.44 -20.32 5.25
N ASN A 100 25.96 -19.31 4.55
CA ASN A 100 25.27 -18.61 3.48
C ASN A 100 25.88 -19.04 2.14
N VAL A 101 25.06 -19.64 1.29
CA VAL A 101 25.39 -19.97 -0.10
C VAL A 101 24.76 -18.92 -1.00
N PHE A 102 25.60 -18.22 -1.77
CA PHE A 102 25.17 -17.17 -2.67
C PHE A 102 25.05 -17.70 -4.10
N PHE A 103 23.86 -17.56 -4.67
CA PHE A 103 23.58 -17.85 -6.07
C PHE A 103 23.42 -16.55 -6.85
N THR A 104 23.78 -16.58 -8.12
CA THR A 104 23.30 -15.60 -9.10
C THR A 104 22.42 -16.30 -10.12
N ALA A 105 21.32 -15.64 -10.50
CA ALA A 105 20.41 -16.13 -11.54
C ALA A 105 19.86 -14.95 -12.35
N TYR A 106 19.38 -15.23 -13.56
CA TYR A 106 18.50 -14.32 -14.29
C TYR A 106 17.06 -14.75 -14.08
N LEU A 107 16.21 -13.77 -13.80
CA LEU A 107 14.78 -13.96 -13.65
C LEU A 107 14.13 -13.63 -15.00
N ASP A 108 13.95 -14.68 -15.81
CA ASP A 108 13.35 -14.61 -17.15
C ASP A 108 12.56 -15.90 -17.43
N ASN A 109 11.24 -15.81 -17.24
CA ASN A 109 10.32 -16.94 -17.21
C ASN A 109 10.80 -18.04 -16.24
N GLY A 110 11.14 -17.61 -15.03
CA GLY A 110 11.74 -18.44 -13.98
C GLY A 110 13.24 -18.20 -13.80
N LEU A 111 13.88 -19.04 -12.98
CA LEU A 111 15.32 -18.91 -12.72
C LEU A 111 16.14 -19.54 -13.85
N GLN A 112 16.84 -18.70 -14.58
CA GLN A 112 17.78 -19.07 -15.64
C GLN A 112 19.23 -18.86 -15.20
N ASP A 113 20.15 -19.64 -15.77
CA ASP A 113 21.60 -19.55 -15.52
C ASP A 113 22.00 -19.49 -14.04
N VAL A 114 21.38 -20.35 -13.22
CA VAL A 114 21.61 -20.39 -11.78
C VAL A 114 23.01 -20.90 -11.47
N LYS A 115 23.82 -20.08 -10.79
CA LYS A 115 25.22 -20.38 -10.45
C LYS A 115 25.52 -20.06 -9.00
N ILE A 116 26.16 -20.98 -8.29
CA ILE A 116 26.75 -20.70 -6.97
C ILE A 116 28.01 -19.85 -7.19
N THR A 117 28.02 -18.68 -6.57
CA THR A 117 29.08 -17.66 -6.71
C THR A 117 29.99 -17.59 -5.50
N ASP A 118 29.43 -17.78 -4.30
CA ASP A 118 30.19 -17.64 -3.06
C ASP A 118 29.58 -18.48 -1.92
N ILE A 119 30.39 -18.83 -0.93
CA ILE A 119 30.00 -19.55 0.29
C ILE A 119 30.71 -18.89 1.47
N THR A 120 29.94 -18.51 2.48
CA THR A 120 30.48 -17.89 3.69
C THR A 120 29.84 -18.50 4.93
N GLU A 121 30.56 -18.54 6.04
CA GLU A 121 29.97 -18.91 7.33
C GLU A 121 29.07 -17.78 7.85
N TYR A 122 27.92 -18.13 8.43
CA TYR A 122 26.96 -17.16 8.91
C TYR A 122 27.48 -16.45 10.17
N SER A 123 27.57 -15.11 10.12
CA SER A 123 27.85 -14.28 11.30
C SER A 123 26.69 -13.30 11.54
N LYS A 124 26.26 -13.14 12.80
CA LYS A 124 25.24 -12.13 13.18
C LYS A 124 25.69 -10.69 12.90
N ALA A 125 27.01 -10.43 12.80
CA ALA A 125 27.58 -9.08 12.65
C ALA A 125 27.48 -8.51 11.23
N THR A 126 27.29 -9.35 10.21
CA THR A 126 27.22 -8.95 8.79
C THR A 126 25.79 -8.86 8.24
N PHE A 127 24.78 -8.94 9.11
CA PHE A 127 23.38 -8.87 8.70
C PHE A 127 22.90 -7.41 8.51
N ASP A 128 22.94 -6.93 7.27
CA ASP A 128 22.35 -5.65 6.86
C ASP A 128 20.84 -5.82 6.63
N LYS A 129 20.05 -5.52 7.67
CA LYS A 129 18.58 -5.63 7.66
C LYS A 129 17.91 -4.67 6.67
N ASP A 130 18.55 -3.54 6.36
CA ASP A 130 17.99 -2.51 5.49
C ASP A 130 18.18 -2.83 3.99
N LYS A 131 19.12 -3.74 3.65
CA LYS A 131 19.38 -4.19 2.26
C LYS A 131 18.94 -5.62 1.96
N SER A 132 18.57 -6.39 2.98
CA SER A 132 18.09 -7.77 2.83
C SER A 132 16.60 -7.77 2.54
N MET A 133 16.18 -8.22 1.36
CA MET A 133 14.76 -8.38 1.05
C MET A 133 14.20 -9.59 1.81
N SER A 134 13.06 -9.41 2.49
CA SER A 134 12.34 -10.50 3.16
C SER A 134 11.86 -11.55 2.16
N GLN A 135 11.42 -12.71 2.65
CA GLN A 135 10.84 -13.81 1.84
C GLN A 135 9.71 -13.35 0.90
N SER A 136 9.12 -12.18 1.14
CA SER A 136 8.04 -11.58 0.35
C SER A 136 8.49 -10.66 -0.81
N TRP A 137 9.80 -10.46 -1.03
CA TRP A 137 10.38 -9.60 -2.11
C TRP A 137 9.93 -8.14 -2.18
N LEU A 138 9.03 -7.72 -1.32
CA LEU A 138 8.60 -6.34 -1.24
C LEU A 138 9.67 -5.58 -0.48
N SER A 139 10.39 -4.69 -1.19
CA SER A 139 11.17 -3.67 -0.52
C SER A 139 10.24 -2.96 0.46
N TYR A 140 10.58 -2.93 1.75
CA TYR A 140 9.79 -2.24 2.73
C TYR A 140 9.80 -0.75 2.41
N LEU A 141 8.75 -0.27 1.74
CA LEU A 141 8.55 1.15 1.45
C LEU A 141 8.08 1.81 2.74
N ARG A 142 8.92 2.67 3.33
CA ARG A 142 8.49 3.52 4.44
C ARG A 142 7.52 4.57 3.89
N GLU A 143 6.41 4.81 4.58
CA GLU A 143 5.40 5.83 4.20
C GLU A 143 6.06 7.19 3.89
N GLU A 144 7.07 7.55 4.67
CA GLU A 144 7.87 8.77 4.55
C GLU A 144 8.61 8.95 3.20
N LYS A 145 8.85 7.87 2.46
CA LYS A 145 9.57 7.89 1.17
C LYS A 145 8.67 7.69 -0.05
N MET A 146 7.35 7.60 0.14
CA MET A 146 6.43 7.29 -0.96
C MET A 146 6.44 8.35 -2.07
N ASP A 147 6.62 9.63 -1.71
CA ASP A 147 6.77 10.71 -2.70
C ASP A 147 8.07 10.55 -3.52
N ASP A 148 9.18 10.18 -2.89
CA ASP A 148 10.45 9.95 -3.59
C ASP A 148 10.33 8.80 -4.61
N HIS A 149 9.61 7.74 -4.23
CA HIS A 149 9.33 6.61 -5.10
C HIS A 149 8.39 6.97 -6.27
N ALA A 150 7.41 7.84 -6.04
CA ALA A 150 6.55 8.36 -7.11
C ALA A 150 7.35 9.26 -8.07
N GLU A 151 8.23 10.12 -7.55
CA GLU A 151 9.12 10.94 -8.37
C GLU A 151 10.11 10.11 -9.18
N ASP A 152 10.71 9.06 -8.61
CA ASP A 152 11.60 8.14 -9.35
C ASP A 152 10.87 7.48 -10.52
N PHE A 153 9.64 7.00 -10.30
CA PHE A 153 8.80 6.46 -11.36
C PHE A 153 8.60 7.47 -12.49
N LEU A 154 8.26 8.73 -12.14
CA LEU A 154 8.06 9.79 -13.12
C LEU A 154 9.35 10.19 -13.84
N ARG A 155 10.51 10.20 -13.19
CA ARG A 155 11.79 10.50 -13.84
C ARG A 155 12.10 9.52 -14.98
N ARG A 156 11.73 8.25 -14.80
CA ARG A 156 11.96 7.17 -15.78
C ARG A 156 10.91 7.14 -16.88
N ASN A 157 9.64 7.36 -16.52
CA ASN A 157 8.52 7.08 -17.43
C ASN A 157 7.81 8.34 -17.96
N TYR A 158 7.89 9.48 -17.26
CA TYR A 158 7.18 10.72 -17.62
C TYR A 158 7.83 12.01 -17.07
N PRO A 159 9.09 12.32 -17.42
CA PRO A 159 9.89 13.34 -16.73
C PRO A 159 9.33 14.76 -16.85
N LYS A 160 8.56 15.05 -17.91
CA LYS A 160 7.96 16.38 -18.15
C LYS A 160 7.03 16.85 -17.03
N ALA A 161 6.34 15.93 -16.33
CA ALA A 161 5.46 16.27 -15.21
C ALA A 161 6.21 16.73 -13.94
N LEU A 162 7.52 16.51 -13.87
CA LEU A 162 8.36 17.01 -12.77
C LEU A 162 8.96 18.39 -13.06
N LEU A 163 9.05 18.77 -14.33
CA LEU A 163 9.64 20.06 -14.74
C LEU A 163 8.61 21.20 -14.67
N GLN A 164 7.37 20.92 -15.02
CA GLN A 164 6.27 21.88 -14.99
C GLN A 164 4.98 21.21 -14.54
N PRO A 165 4.11 21.92 -13.78
CA PRO A 165 2.78 21.41 -13.48
C PRO A 165 2.02 21.11 -14.77
N MET A 166 1.48 19.90 -14.85
CA MET A 166 0.60 19.45 -15.92
C MET A 166 -0.20 18.23 -15.46
N PRO A 167 -1.39 17.97 -16.04
CA PRO A 167 -2.02 16.66 -15.94
C PRO A 167 -1.11 15.60 -16.54
N ILE A 168 -1.14 14.41 -15.95
CA ILE A 168 -0.44 13.23 -16.46
C ILE A 168 -1.43 12.42 -17.28
N ASP A 169 -1.06 12.11 -18.52
CA ASP A 169 -1.80 11.18 -19.37
C ASP A 169 -1.37 9.74 -19.05
N PRO A 170 -2.23 8.91 -18.41
CA PRO A 170 -1.86 7.56 -18.02
C PRO A 170 -1.58 6.63 -19.20
N ILE A 171 -2.19 6.88 -20.36
CA ILE A 171 -1.98 6.09 -21.57
C ILE A 171 -0.58 6.39 -22.14
N GLU A 172 -0.17 7.66 -22.15
CA GLU A 172 1.21 8.01 -22.52
C GLU A 172 2.24 7.37 -21.58
N VAL A 173 1.97 7.32 -20.26
CA VAL A 173 2.84 6.65 -19.29
C VAL A 173 2.94 5.15 -19.59
N ALA A 174 1.80 4.47 -19.78
CA ALA A 174 1.77 3.04 -20.08
C ALA A 174 2.56 2.74 -21.37
N ASN A 175 2.33 3.51 -22.43
CA ASN A 175 3.05 3.38 -23.70
C ASN A 175 4.56 3.61 -23.54
N ALA A 176 4.98 4.61 -22.75
CA ALA A 176 6.40 4.88 -22.48
C ALA A 176 7.09 3.73 -21.72
N MET A 177 6.32 2.98 -20.93
CA MET A 177 6.78 1.76 -20.23
C MET A 177 6.78 0.51 -21.11
N GLY A 178 6.31 0.62 -22.37
CA GLY A 178 6.15 -0.51 -23.29
C GLY A 178 4.98 -1.43 -22.94
N LEU A 179 3.99 -0.92 -22.19
CA LEU A 179 2.78 -1.65 -21.85
C LEU A 179 1.75 -1.59 -22.98
N THR A 180 0.95 -2.65 -23.09
CA THR A 180 -0.19 -2.71 -24.01
C THR A 180 -1.48 -2.71 -23.19
N MET A 181 -2.35 -1.72 -23.42
CA MET A 181 -3.61 -1.58 -22.69
C MET A 181 -4.80 -2.03 -23.53
N TYR A 182 -5.69 -2.80 -22.91
CA TYR A 182 -7.01 -3.11 -23.47
C TYR A 182 -8.15 -2.82 -22.49
N TYR A 183 -9.31 -2.41 -23.01
CA TYR A 183 -10.54 -2.46 -22.23
C TYR A 183 -11.11 -3.89 -22.23
N ALA A 184 -11.63 -4.36 -21.11
CA ALA A 184 -12.13 -5.72 -20.97
C ALA A 184 -13.36 -5.84 -20.05
N PRO A 185 -14.23 -6.85 -20.27
CA PRO A 185 -15.39 -7.12 -19.41
C PRO A 185 -14.96 -7.81 -18.11
N LEU A 186 -14.42 -7.04 -17.15
CA LEU A 186 -13.87 -7.58 -15.89
C LEU A 186 -14.90 -7.75 -14.76
N GLY A 187 -16.18 -7.40 -14.98
CA GLY A 187 -17.24 -7.45 -13.98
C GLY A 187 -17.16 -6.35 -12.92
N ASP A 188 -18.12 -6.30 -11.99
CA ASP A 188 -18.32 -5.14 -11.10
C ASP A 188 -17.24 -4.96 -10.01
N HIS A 189 -16.46 -6.00 -9.75
CA HIS A 189 -15.52 -6.06 -8.62
C HIS A 189 -14.04 -5.92 -9.00
N ILE A 190 -13.72 -5.82 -10.31
CA ILE A 190 -12.34 -5.74 -10.79
C ILE A 190 -12.18 -4.45 -11.60
N PHE A 191 -11.27 -3.59 -11.17
CA PHE A 191 -10.99 -2.32 -11.84
C PHE A 191 -9.98 -2.49 -12.97
N GLY A 192 -8.95 -3.28 -12.72
CA GLY A 192 -7.87 -3.53 -13.65
C GLY A 192 -7.14 -4.82 -13.36
N LYS A 193 -6.35 -5.28 -14.33
CA LYS A 193 -5.45 -6.41 -14.19
C LYS A 193 -4.15 -6.15 -14.92
N THR A 194 -3.03 -6.55 -14.30
CA THR A 194 -1.71 -6.55 -14.93
C THR A 194 -1.26 -7.98 -15.16
N TYR A 195 -0.89 -8.30 -16.41
CA TYR A 195 -0.42 -9.63 -16.80
C TYR A 195 1.10 -9.68 -16.87
N PHE A 196 1.65 -10.71 -16.24
CA PHE A 196 3.09 -11.02 -16.19
C PHE A 196 3.45 -12.28 -16.99
N GLY A 197 2.46 -13.01 -17.49
CA GLY A 197 2.62 -14.19 -18.33
C GLY A 197 1.46 -14.35 -19.32
N GLU A 198 1.58 -15.32 -20.22
CA GLU A 198 0.60 -15.55 -21.28
C GLU A 198 -0.68 -16.21 -20.77
N GLU A 199 -1.82 -15.57 -20.99
CA GLU A 199 -3.14 -16.05 -20.63
C GLU A 199 -4.15 -15.72 -21.72
N LYS A 200 -5.09 -16.63 -21.99
CA LYS A 200 -6.18 -16.37 -22.93
C LYS A 200 -7.23 -15.53 -22.22
N VAL A 201 -7.54 -14.36 -22.76
CA VAL A 201 -8.45 -13.38 -22.15
C VAL A 201 -9.41 -12.79 -23.18
N THR A 202 -10.54 -12.28 -22.71
CA THR A 202 -11.49 -11.53 -23.53
C THR A 202 -11.26 -10.02 -23.36
N ILE A 203 -11.26 -9.29 -24.47
CA ILE A 203 -11.15 -7.83 -24.52
C ILE A 203 -12.24 -7.25 -25.42
N PHE A 204 -12.43 -5.94 -25.37
CA PHE A 204 -13.23 -5.23 -26.37
C PHE A 204 -12.40 -4.92 -27.61
N GLU A 205 -12.94 -5.26 -28.79
CA GLU A 205 -12.33 -4.99 -30.10
C GLU A 205 -12.07 -3.50 -30.28
N ASP A 206 -10.91 -3.15 -30.85
CA ASP A 206 -10.45 -1.78 -31.08
C ASP A 206 -10.49 -0.85 -29.85
N ASN A 207 -10.53 -1.42 -28.64
CA ASN A 207 -10.74 -0.67 -27.40
C ASN A 207 -12.04 0.15 -27.40
N ASP A 208 -13.06 -0.29 -28.15
CA ASP A 208 -14.35 0.37 -28.20
C ASP A 208 -15.20 0.04 -26.96
N VAL A 209 -15.41 1.06 -26.13
CA VAL A 209 -16.21 0.97 -24.89
C VAL A 209 -17.71 1.22 -25.11
N ILE A 210 -18.11 1.59 -26.33
CA ILE A 210 -19.49 1.90 -26.71
C ILE A 210 -20.14 0.66 -27.32
N GLU A 211 -19.57 0.12 -28.40
CA GLU A 211 -20.12 -1.06 -29.07
C GLU A 211 -19.86 -2.35 -28.27
N LYS A 212 -18.77 -2.37 -27.48
CA LYS A 212 -18.39 -3.48 -26.60
C LYS A 212 -18.35 -4.85 -27.32
N ASN A 213 -17.92 -4.88 -28.58
CA ASN A 213 -17.71 -6.13 -29.30
C ASN A 213 -16.55 -6.91 -28.65
N GLU A 214 -16.76 -8.17 -28.27
CA GLU A 214 -15.78 -8.95 -27.52
C GLU A 214 -14.96 -9.87 -28.44
N ILE A 215 -13.63 -9.85 -28.27
CA ILE A 215 -12.69 -10.75 -28.95
C ILE A 215 -11.75 -11.41 -27.93
N GLU A 216 -11.25 -12.60 -28.27
CA GLU A 216 -10.25 -13.30 -27.45
C GLU A 216 -8.83 -13.04 -27.95
N ILE A 217 -7.94 -12.72 -27.03
CA ILE A 217 -6.50 -12.58 -27.31
C ILE A 217 -5.68 -13.46 -26.34
N ILE A 218 -4.41 -13.66 -26.66
CA ILE A 218 -3.42 -14.20 -25.73
C ILE A 218 -2.62 -13.01 -25.22
N THR A 219 -2.64 -12.78 -23.91
CA THR A 219 -1.83 -11.71 -23.30
C THR A 219 -0.35 -12.03 -23.43
N THR A 220 0.47 -10.99 -23.43
CA THR A 220 1.92 -11.09 -23.22
C THR A 220 2.31 -10.34 -21.96
N PRO A 221 3.47 -10.63 -21.33
CA PRO A 221 3.95 -9.86 -20.19
C PRO A 221 3.96 -8.36 -20.51
N GLY A 222 3.29 -7.55 -19.69
CA GLY A 222 3.11 -6.12 -19.95
C GLY A 222 1.76 -5.77 -20.59
N THR A 223 0.85 -6.74 -20.70
CA THR A 223 -0.55 -6.45 -21.01
C THR A 223 -1.27 -5.98 -19.76
N ILE A 224 -1.97 -4.86 -19.85
CA ILE A 224 -2.88 -4.36 -18.80
C ILE A 224 -4.32 -4.36 -19.33
N LEU A 225 -5.25 -4.85 -18.52
CA LEU A 225 -6.69 -4.80 -18.80
C LEU A 225 -7.35 -3.80 -17.87
N ILE A 226 -8.21 -2.96 -18.42
CA ILE A 226 -8.95 -1.94 -17.68
C ILE A 226 -10.43 -2.18 -17.86
N ASN A 227 -11.19 -2.12 -16.78
CA ASN A 227 -12.63 -2.22 -16.85
C ASN A 227 -13.22 -0.85 -17.27
N PRO A 228 -13.92 -0.73 -18.42
CA PRO A 228 -14.48 0.55 -18.85
C PRO A 228 -15.68 0.99 -18.02
N ASP A 229 -16.35 0.08 -17.30
CA ASP A 229 -17.47 0.45 -16.44
C ASP A 229 -17.01 1.27 -15.22
N VAL A 230 -15.72 1.26 -14.92
CA VAL A 230 -15.06 2.17 -13.97
C VAL A 230 -15.13 3.62 -14.45
N TYR A 231 -14.96 3.82 -15.76
CA TYR A 231 -15.06 5.13 -16.40
C TYR A 231 -16.50 5.63 -16.36
N PHE A 232 -17.46 4.75 -16.68
CA PHE A 232 -18.88 5.09 -16.81
C PHE A 232 -19.58 5.29 -15.46
N MET A 233 -19.23 4.49 -14.44
CA MET A 233 -19.90 4.52 -13.13
C MET A 233 -19.20 5.40 -12.08
N ARG A 234 -17.90 5.68 -12.21
CA ARG A 234 -17.09 6.19 -11.08
C ARG A 234 -16.19 7.40 -11.41
N ASN A 235 -16.46 8.13 -12.50
CA ASN A 235 -15.73 9.31 -12.99
C ASN A 235 -14.35 9.02 -13.63
N ILE A 236 -13.95 9.89 -14.58
CA ILE A 236 -12.68 9.87 -15.33
C ILE A 236 -11.46 9.70 -14.41
N GLY A 237 -11.45 10.38 -13.27
CA GLY A 237 -10.34 10.33 -12.32
C GLY A 237 -10.10 8.95 -11.68
N THR A 238 -11.11 8.09 -11.63
CA THR A 238 -10.95 6.71 -11.13
C THR A 238 -10.22 5.85 -12.16
N ALA A 239 -10.56 5.98 -13.44
CA ALA A 239 -9.90 5.24 -14.52
C ALA A 239 -8.41 5.62 -14.63
N ASN A 240 -8.08 6.91 -14.55
CA ASN A 240 -6.70 7.36 -14.57
C ASN A 240 -5.86 6.77 -13.43
N ASN A 241 -6.45 6.69 -12.23
CA ASN A 241 -5.82 6.06 -11.08
C ASN A 241 -5.60 4.57 -11.32
N THR A 242 -6.61 3.85 -11.80
CA THR A 242 -6.49 2.43 -12.13
C THR A 242 -5.37 2.16 -13.15
N ILE A 243 -5.27 2.94 -14.23
CA ILE A 243 -4.21 2.74 -15.24
C ILE A 243 -2.82 2.93 -14.61
N ILE A 244 -2.61 4.00 -13.84
CA ILE A 244 -1.32 4.22 -13.17
C ILE A 244 -1.06 3.15 -12.09
N HIS A 245 -2.09 2.69 -11.39
CA HIS A 245 -1.99 1.59 -10.42
C HIS A 245 -1.46 0.32 -11.09
N GLU A 246 -2.04 -0.09 -12.23
CA GLU A 246 -1.53 -1.21 -13.03
C GLU A 246 -0.09 -0.96 -13.53
N CYS A 247 0.24 0.28 -13.93
CA CYS A 247 1.62 0.64 -14.27
C CYS A 247 2.58 0.45 -13.09
N VAL A 248 2.16 0.74 -11.86
CA VAL A 248 2.97 0.50 -10.65
C VAL A 248 3.18 -1.00 -10.43
N HIS A 249 2.16 -1.83 -10.67
CA HIS A 249 2.33 -3.28 -10.61
C HIS A 249 3.39 -3.77 -11.59
N TRP A 250 3.38 -3.26 -12.82
CA TRP A 250 4.42 -3.59 -13.78
C TRP A 250 5.82 -3.13 -13.33
N ASP A 251 5.95 -1.87 -12.91
CA ASP A 251 7.22 -1.26 -12.52
C ASP A 251 7.89 -1.97 -11.33
N ARG A 252 7.11 -2.29 -10.29
CA ARG A 252 7.64 -2.73 -9.01
C ARG A 252 7.45 -4.21 -8.72
N HIS A 253 6.37 -4.81 -9.21
CA HIS A 253 5.94 -6.12 -8.75
C HIS A 253 6.30 -7.26 -9.71
N ARG A 254 6.79 -6.98 -10.94
CA ARG A 254 7.15 -8.02 -11.92
C ARG A 254 8.06 -9.12 -11.36
N LYS A 255 9.20 -8.75 -10.75
CA LYS A 255 10.17 -9.72 -10.22
C LYS A 255 9.60 -10.54 -9.05
N ALA A 256 8.87 -9.87 -8.16
CA ALA A 256 8.25 -10.52 -7.02
C ALA A 256 7.16 -11.50 -7.49
N PHE A 257 6.40 -11.12 -8.50
CA PHE A 257 5.36 -11.95 -9.10
C PHE A 257 5.93 -13.18 -9.81
N GLU A 258 6.97 -13.01 -10.63
CA GLU A 258 7.63 -14.12 -11.33
C GLU A 258 8.18 -15.18 -10.36
N LEU A 259 8.68 -14.74 -9.21
CA LEU A 259 9.10 -15.62 -8.12
C LEU A 259 7.91 -16.32 -7.44
N LEU A 260 6.80 -15.62 -7.21
CA LEU A 260 5.57 -16.29 -6.73
C LEU A 260 5.08 -17.35 -7.74
N SER A 261 5.17 -17.07 -9.04
CA SER A 261 4.82 -18.03 -10.09
C SER A 261 5.71 -19.29 -10.06
N LEU A 262 6.99 -19.18 -9.67
CA LEU A 262 7.84 -20.36 -9.45
C LEU A 262 7.35 -21.25 -8.29
N MET A 263 6.74 -20.65 -7.27
CA MET A 263 6.22 -21.38 -6.11
C MET A 263 4.86 -22.02 -6.38
N GLU A 264 3.96 -21.28 -7.03
CA GLU A 264 2.55 -21.68 -7.18
C GLU A 264 2.22 -22.29 -8.55
N GLY A 265 3.10 -22.10 -9.55
CA GLY A 265 3.01 -22.72 -10.87
C GLY A 265 1.91 -22.16 -11.78
N THR A 266 1.11 -21.19 -11.33
CA THR A 266 -0.12 -20.78 -12.05
C THR A 266 -0.46 -19.29 -12.03
N ALA A 267 0.11 -18.48 -11.14
CA ALA A 267 -0.18 -17.05 -11.10
C ALA A 267 0.40 -16.36 -12.35
N LYS A 268 -0.45 -15.75 -13.17
CA LYS A 268 -0.07 -15.07 -14.43
C LYS A 268 -0.45 -13.59 -14.45
N HIS A 269 -1.29 -13.15 -13.53
CA HIS A 269 -1.74 -11.78 -13.40
C HIS A 269 -1.95 -11.37 -11.94
N ILE A 270 -1.96 -10.06 -11.69
CA ILE A 270 -2.49 -9.43 -10.47
C ILE A 270 -3.78 -8.71 -10.85
N SER A 271 -4.79 -8.78 -9.98
CA SER A 271 -6.09 -8.12 -10.16
C SER A 271 -6.27 -7.03 -9.10
N CYS A 272 -6.58 -5.81 -9.54
CA CYS A 272 -7.06 -4.75 -8.67
C CYS A 272 -8.54 -4.99 -8.37
N GLU A 273 -8.80 -5.65 -7.23
CA GLU A 273 -10.15 -6.04 -6.80
C GLU A 273 -10.74 -5.08 -5.76
N ILE A 274 -12.07 -5.02 -5.70
CA ILE A 274 -12.78 -4.48 -4.54
C ILE A 274 -12.53 -5.41 -3.36
N VAL A 275 -11.68 -4.98 -2.42
CA VAL A 275 -11.51 -5.72 -1.18
C VAL A 275 -12.72 -5.46 -0.28
N GLU A 276 -13.37 -6.53 0.22
CA GLU A 276 -14.42 -6.49 1.25
C GLU A 276 -13.86 -6.81 2.65
N GLY A 277 -14.47 -6.30 3.74
CA GLY A 277 -14.04 -6.58 5.14
C GLY A 277 -13.20 -5.51 5.87
N GLU A 278 -12.87 -5.77 7.14
CA GLU A 278 -12.13 -4.84 8.02
C GLU A 278 -10.68 -4.62 7.54
N TYR A 279 -10.17 -3.39 7.64
CA TYR A 279 -8.79 -3.07 7.29
C TYR A 279 -8.09 -2.41 8.49
N ASN A 280 -7.19 -3.15 9.12
CA ASN A 280 -6.41 -2.71 10.28
C ASN A 280 -4.94 -2.46 9.89
N GLY A 281 -4.71 -1.85 8.72
CA GLY A 281 -3.38 -1.80 8.09
C GLY A 281 -2.94 -3.15 7.53
N ILE A 282 -1.73 -3.21 6.98
CA ILE A 282 -1.13 -4.49 6.58
C ILE A 282 -0.27 -5.01 7.73
N ALA A 283 -0.71 -6.09 8.37
CA ALA A 283 0.13 -6.79 9.33
C ALA A 283 1.36 -7.39 8.60
N PRO A 284 2.54 -7.50 9.25
CA PRO A 284 3.72 -8.12 8.63
C PRO A 284 3.49 -9.56 8.13
N SER A 285 2.46 -10.24 8.63
CA SER A 285 2.05 -11.59 8.28
C SER A 285 1.07 -11.67 7.09
N GLU A 286 0.67 -10.56 6.50
CA GLU A 286 -0.24 -10.54 5.35
C GLU A 286 0.43 -11.02 4.06
N SER A 287 -0.39 -11.45 3.09
CA SER A 287 0.11 -12.01 1.83
C SER A 287 0.89 -10.98 1.01
N ALA A 288 1.86 -11.46 0.22
CA ALA A 288 2.63 -10.62 -0.69
C ALA A 288 1.74 -9.82 -1.66
N LEU A 289 0.65 -10.43 -2.15
CA LEU A 289 -0.33 -9.76 -3.00
C LEU A 289 -0.97 -8.55 -2.32
N LYS A 290 -1.38 -8.66 -1.04
CA LYS A 290 -1.97 -7.52 -0.32
C LYS A 290 -0.99 -6.35 -0.15
N TRP A 291 0.28 -6.67 0.08
CA TRP A 291 1.32 -5.65 0.13
C TRP A 291 1.55 -4.98 -1.23
N MET A 292 1.56 -5.75 -2.32
CA MET A 292 1.66 -5.21 -3.69
C MET A 292 0.52 -4.23 -3.99
N GLU A 293 -0.72 -4.64 -3.74
CA GLU A 293 -1.91 -3.79 -3.91
C GLU A 293 -1.81 -2.49 -3.10
N TRP A 294 -1.40 -2.58 -1.84
CA TRP A 294 -1.22 -1.37 -1.03
C TRP A 294 -0.13 -0.47 -1.58
N GLN A 295 1.01 -1.00 -2.01
CA GLN A 295 2.06 -0.18 -2.61
C GLN A 295 1.55 0.56 -3.85
N ALA A 296 0.83 -0.14 -4.74
CA ALA A 296 0.23 0.47 -5.93
C ALA A 296 -0.81 1.55 -5.55
N ASN A 297 -1.66 1.29 -4.57
CA ASN A 297 -2.63 2.26 -4.05
C ASN A 297 -1.98 3.51 -3.42
N GLN A 298 -0.85 3.37 -2.75
CA GLN A 298 -0.11 4.52 -2.21
C GLN A 298 0.57 5.34 -3.30
N LEU A 299 1.11 4.68 -4.33
CA LEU A 299 1.96 5.32 -5.33
C LEU A 299 1.18 5.97 -6.47
N ALA A 300 0.15 5.30 -6.99
CA ALA A 300 -0.63 5.80 -8.12
C ALA A 300 -1.12 7.24 -7.98
N PRO A 301 -1.71 7.66 -6.85
CA PRO A 301 -2.09 9.05 -6.68
C PRO A 301 -0.95 10.03 -6.52
N ARG A 302 0.17 9.61 -5.92
CA ARG A 302 1.37 10.46 -5.78
C ARG A 302 2.04 10.67 -7.12
N ILE A 303 1.92 9.69 -8.01
CA ILE A 303 2.33 9.79 -9.41
C ILE A 303 1.40 10.77 -10.13
N LEU A 304 0.07 10.58 -10.07
CA LEU A 304 -0.90 11.47 -10.73
C LEU A 304 -0.87 12.92 -10.22
N MET A 305 -0.52 13.12 -8.95
CA MET A 305 -0.41 14.42 -8.30
C MET A 305 0.98 14.58 -7.64
N PRO A 306 2.03 14.88 -8.42
CA PRO A 306 3.39 15.00 -7.91
C PRO A 306 3.50 16.13 -6.88
N LYS A 307 4.22 15.86 -5.77
CA LYS A 307 4.26 16.74 -4.58
C LYS A 307 4.50 18.21 -4.90
N GLN A 308 5.59 18.51 -5.60
CA GLN A 308 6.00 19.90 -5.86
C GLN A 308 5.02 20.64 -6.78
N THR A 309 4.51 19.96 -7.80
CA THR A 309 3.57 20.55 -8.75
C THR A 309 2.19 20.75 -8.13
N THR A 310 1.72 19.79 -7.33
CA THR A 310 0.46 19.93 -6.57
C THR A 310 0.51 21.09 -5.58
N ILE A 311 1.58 21.23 -4.79
CA ILE A 311 1.74 22.36 -3.86
C ILE A 311 1.69 23.70 -4.61
N LYS A 312 2.40 23.79 -5.74
CA LYS A 312 2.43 25.01 -6.55
C LYS A 312 1.04 25.39 -7.08
N MET A 313 0.32 24.42 -7.66
CA MET A 313 -1.02 24.66 -8.21
C MET A 313 -2.04 24.97 -7.11
N TYR A 314 -1.96 24.29 -5.97
CA TYR A 314 -2.82 24.57 -4.81
C TYR A 314 -2.65 26.02 -4.34
N GLY A 315 -1.41 26.45 -4.11
CA GLY A 315 -1.12 27.82 -3.68
C GLY A 315 -1.56 28.88 -4.68
N GLN A 316 -1.43 28.59 -5.98
CA GLN A 316 -1.90 29.49 -7.04
C GLN A 316 -3.43 29.60 -7.05
N PHE A 317 -4.15 28.48 -7.11
CA PHE A 317 -5.61 28.48 -7.14
C PHE A 317 -6.21 29.09 -5.88
N LEU A 318 -5.62 28.82 -4.72
CA LEU A 318 -6.06 29.41 -3.45
C LEU A 318 -5.92 30.94 -3.49
N LYS A 319 -4.76 31.44 -3.91
CA LYS A 319 -4.52 32.88 -4.05
C LYS A 319 -5.50 33.54 -5.02
N ASP A 320 -5.72 32.91 -6.18
CA ASP A 320 -6.61 33.45 -7.21
C ASP A 320 -8.06 33.52 -6.72
N GLU A 321 -8.55 32.47 -6.05
CA GLU A 321 -9.92 32.47 -5.51
C GLU A 321 -10.12 33.52 -4.41
N PHE A 322 -9.14 33.71 -3.52
CA PHE A 322 -9.22 34.75 -2.51
C PHE A 322 -9.23 36.16 -3.10
N LEU A 323 -8.48 36.40 -4.17
CA LEU A 323 -8.46 37.71 -4.85
C LEU A 323 -9.78 37.98 -5.60
N LEU A 324 -10.36 36.96 -6.22
CA LEU A 324 -11.61 37.09 -6.98
C LEU A 324 -12.85 37.20 -6.08
N TYR A 325 -12.85 36.50 -4.93
CA TYR A 325 -14.02 36.40 -4.06
C TYR A 325 -13.67 36.63 -2.57
N PRO A 326 -13.25 37.84 -2.18
CA PRO A 326 -12.73 38.12 -0.83
C PRO A 326 -13.77 38.00 0.31
N GLN A 327 -15.07 38.01 -0.02
CA GLN A 327 -16.15 37.85 0.95
C GLN A 327 -16.62 36.40 1.09
N ARG A 328 -16.10 35.48 0.27
CA ARG A 328 -16.46 34.07 0.37
C ARG A 328 -15.83 33.49 1.62
N ARG A 329 -16.60 32.64 2.30
CA ARG A 329 -16.13 31.81 3.40
C ARG A 329 -14.87 31.01 3.03
N TYR A 330 -13.96 30.85 3.97
CA TYR A 330 -12.70 30.18 3.72
C TYR A 330 -12.91 28.70 3.37
N ALA A 331 -13.79 28.01 4.10
CA ALA A 331 -14.09 26.60 3.82
C ALA A 331 -14.68 26.37 2.41
N GLU A 332 -15.53 27.29 1.93
CA GLU A 332 -16.09 27.23 0.57
C GLU A 332 -15.00 27.47 -0.49
N THR A 333 -14.12 28.42 -0.23
CA THR A 333 -12.95 28.69 -1.07
C THR A 333 -12.07 27.46 -1.18
N LEU A 334 -11.76 26.79 -0.06
CA LEU A 334 -11.01 25.55 -0.06
C LEU A 334 -11.69 24.46 -0.89
N GLN A 335 -13.01 24.25 -0.74
CA GLN A 335 -13.73 23.24 -1.52
C GLN A 335 -13.63 23.50 -3.03
N ILE A 336 -13.76 24.76 -3.45
CA ILE A 336 -13.60 25.14 -4.86
C ILE A 336 -12.17 24.87 -5.34
N VAL A 337 -11.16 25.21 -4.54
CA VAL A 337 -9.75 24.97 -4.88
C VAL A 337 -9.46 23.47 -5.00
N VAL A 338 -10.01 22.63 -4.12
CA VAL A 338 -9.91 21.16 -4.23
C VAL A 338 -10.56 20.66 -5.52
N GLY A 339 -11.74 21.19 -5.88
CA GLY A 339 -12.38 20.90 -7.16
C GLY A 339 -11.50 21.26 -8.35
N LYS A 340 -10.95 22.48 -8.36
CA LYS A 340 -10.03 22.95 -9.42
C LYS A 340 -8.78 22.09 -9.54
N LEU A 341 -8.22 21.61 -8.43
CA LEU A 341 -7.10 20.68 -8.45
C LEU A 341 -7.49 19.33 -9.06
N ALA A 342 -8.66 18.81 -8.68
CA ALA A 342 -9.16 17.56 -9.23
C ALA A 342 -9.33 17.65 -10.74
N ASP A 343 -9.96 18.73 -11.22
CA ASP A 343 -10.12 19.01 -12.65
C ASP A 343 -8.77 19.16 -13.36
N TYR A 344 -7.84 19.92 -12.76
CA TYR A 344 -6.53 20.20 -13.35
C TYR A 344 -5.68 18.94 -13.52
N PHE A 345 -5.67 18.05 -12.53
CA PHE A 345 -4.93 16.79 -12.58
C PHE A 345 -5.74 15.62 -13.15
N ALA A 346 -7.00 15.86 -13.56
CA ALA A 346 -7.93 14.84 -14.04
C ALA A 346 -8.08 13.66 -13.06
N VAL A 347 -8.25 13.96 -11.77
CA VAL A 347 -8.49 12.99 -10.68
C VAL A 347 -9.84 13.24 -10.02
N SER A 348 -10.29 12.35 -9.13
CA SER A 348 -11.52 12.59 -8.37
C SER A 348 -11.35 13.65 -7.28
N HIS A 349 -12.43 14.33 -6.88
CA HIS A 349 -12.42 15.28 -5.76
C HIS A 349 -11.84 14.66 -4.49
N LEU A 350 -12.16 13.39 -4.23
CA LEU A 350 -11.67 12.67 -3.07
C LEU A 350 -10.15 12.41 -3.15
N ALA A 351 -9.64 12.01 -4.32
CA ALA A 351 -8.19 11.84 -4.52
C ALA A 351 -7.44 13.16 -4.31
N ALA A 352 -7.95 14.28 -4.86
CA ALA A 352 -7.34 15.59 -4.66
C ALA A 352 -7.38 16.05 -3.20
N LYS A 353 -8.52 15.89 -2.53
CA LYS A 353 -8.69 16.17 -1.09
C LYS A 353 -7.65 15.40 -0.26
N LEU A 354 -7.56 14.10 -0.47
CA LEU A 354 -6.65 13.22 0.27
C LEU A 354 -5.20 13.58 0.04
N ARG A 355 -4.84 13.84 -1.21
CA ARG A 355 -3.49 14.24 -1.57
C ARG A 355 -3.05 15.52 -0.84
N LEU A 356 -3.94 16.50 -0.70
CA LEU A 356 -3.63 17.70 0.08
C LEU A 356 -3.41 17.40 1.56
N ILE A 357 -4.22 16.51 2.16
CA ILE A 357 -4.06 16.10 3.55
C ILE A 357 -2.73 15.39 3.75
N GLU A 358 -2.34 14.49 2.84
CA GLU A 358 -1.02 13.84 2.84
C GLU A 358 0.14 14.84 2.74
N LEU A 359 -0.06 15.96 2.04
CA LEU A 359 0.91 17.04 1.90
C LEU A 359 0.92 18.02 3.09
N GLY A 360 0.07 17.80 4.11
CA GLY A 360 0.02 18.58 5.35
C GLY A 360 -0.98 19.73 5.36
N TYR A 361 -1.95 19.74 4.43
CA TYR A 361 -3.09 20.66 4.39
C TYR A 361 -4.34 19.99 4.97
N GLU A 362 -4.32 19.79 6.29
CA GLU A 362 -5.39 19.13 7.07
C GLU A 362 -6.76 19.78 6.86
N GLU A 363 -6.80 21.10 6.63
CA GLU A 363 -8.00 21.89 6.37
C GLU A 363 -8.84 21.36 5.20
N ALA A 364 -8.26 20.60 4.28
CA ALA A 364 -8.98 19.95 3.20
C ALA A 364 -10.00 18.90 3.70
N GLU A 365 -9.88 18.38 4.94
CA GLU A 365 -10.84 17.43 5.53
C GLU A 365 -12.27 18.00 5.57
N GLY A 366 -12.39 19.32 5.72
CA GLY A 366 -13.66 20.04 5.75
C GLY A 366 -14.31 20.26 4.38
N THR A 367 -13.72 19.77 3.28
CA THR A 367 -14.26 19.88 1.91
C THR A 367 -14.94 18.60 1.45
N PHE A 368 -15.93 18.70 0.55
CA PHE A 368 -16.66 17.56 -0.02
C PHE A 368 -17.11 16.55 1.03
N VAL A 369 -17.75 17.07 2.07
CA VAL A 369 -18.12 16.29 3.26
C VAL A 369 -19.46 15.62 3.03
N PHE A 370 -19.54 14.31 3.27
CA PHE A 370 -20.78 13.54 3.15
C PHE A 370 -21.09 12.80 4.45
N CYS A 371 -22.36 12.79 4.85
CA CYS A 371 -22.85 12.01 5.97
C CYS A 371 -24.19 11.37 5.59
N GLU A 372 -24.25 10.02 5.63
CA GLU A 372 -25.46 9.24 5.32
C GLU A 372 -26.07 9.67 3.97
N SER A 373 -25.24 9.61 2.91
CA SER A 373 -25.52 10.03 1.52
C SER A 373 -25.97 11.49 1.32
N ARG A 374 -25.91 12.34 2.35
CA ARG A 374 -26.16 13.78 2.24
C ARG A 374 -24.85 14.55 2.17
N GLY A 375 -24.75 15.46 1.20
CA GLY A 375 -23.69 16.47 1.16
C GLY A 375 -23.89 17.48 2.29
N LEU A 376 -22.83 17.76 3.02
CA LEU A 376 -22.78 18.75 4.09
C LEU A 376 -22.05 20.01 3.60
N PRO A 377 -22.37 21.20 4.16
CA PRO A 377 -21.63 22.41 3.83
C PRO A 377 -20.16 22.25 4.24
N PRO A 378 -19.23 22.83 3.47
CA PRO A 378 -17.83 22.79 3.84
C PRO A 378 -17.59 23.60 5.11
N TYR A 379 -16.66 23.11 5.92
CA TYR A 379 -16.30 23.70 7.19
C TYR A 379 -14.79 23.86 7.36
N ALA A 380 -14.36 24.74 8.26
CA ALA A 380 -12.97 24.99 8.60
C ALA A 380 -12.75 24.82 10.10
N PHE A 381 -11.48 24.60 10.44
CA PHE A 381 -11.00 24.40 11.80
C PHE A 381 -9.53 24.79 11.89
N ARG A 382 -9.05 25.07 13.11
CA ARG A 382 -7.63 25.35 13.33
C ARG A 382 -6.75 24.13 13.03
N LYS A 383 -5.59 24.37 12.39
CA LYS A 383 -4.59 23.35 12.09
C LYS A 383 -4.11 22.62 13.35
N GLY A 384 -3.91 21.31 13.26
CA GLY A 384 -3.43 20.45 14.35
C GLY A 384 -4.52 20.00 15.33
N ILE A 385 -5.80 20.29 15.07
CA ILE A 385 -6.92 19.85 15.90
C ILE A 385 -7.41 18.44 15.52
N ILE A 386 -7.39 18.10 14.23
CA ILE A 386 -7.84 16.79 13.73
C ILE A 386 -6.63 15.96 13.36
N ASP A 387 -6.56 14.72 13.86
CA ASP A 387 -5.64 13.70 13.36
C ASP A 387 -6.36 12.66 12.47
N LYS A 388 -5.61 11.70 11.92
CA LYS A 388 -6.11 10.66 11.01
C LYS A 388 -7.29 9.84 11.58
N ASN A 389 -7.41 9.73 12.90
CA ASN A 389 -8.42 8.91 13.58
C ASN A 389 -9.58 9.74 14.12
N HIS A 390 -9.62 11.05 13.91
CA HIS A 390 -10.65 11.91 14.49
C HIS A 390 -11.53 12.59 13.44
N SER A 391 -12.72 13.02 13.86
CA SER A 391 -13.72 13.63 12.98
C SER A 391 -14.75 14.44 13.75
N PHE A 392 -15.12 15.59 13.24
CA PHE A 392 -16.29 16.34 13.73
C PHE A 392 -17.62 15.74 13.25
N VAL A 393 -17.59 15.08 12.09
CA VAL A 393 -18.79 14.51 11.46
C VAL A 393 -19.09 13.13 12.04
N ILE A 394 -20.32 12.97 12.51
CA ILE A 394 -20.90 11.73 13.04
C ILE A 394 -22.34 11.64 12.57
N GLY A 395 -22.73 10.50 11.98
CA GLY A 395 -24.14 10.34 11.58
C GLY A 395 -25.04 9.90 12.73
N GLU A 396 -26.35 10.01 12.51
CA GLU A 396 -27.37 10.04 13.56
C GLU A 396 -27.36 8.79 14.43
N ASN A 397 -27.34 7.61 13.82
CA ASN A 397 -27.34 6.33 14.55
C ASN A 397 -26.10 6.18 15.45
N ASN A 398 -24.93 6.63 14.98
CA ASN A 398 -23.71 6.57 15.77
C ASN A 398 -23.70 7.62 16.88
N LEU A 399 -24.28 8.79 16.63
CA LEU A 399 -24.41 9.83 17.63
C LEU A 399 -25.30 9.37 18.77
N ILE A 400 -26.49 8.83 18.47
CA ILE A 400 -27.42 8.29 19.48
C ILE A 400 -26.70 7.25 20.34
N ARG A 401 -25.98 6.31 19.72
CA ARG A 401 -25.19 5.32 20.44
C ARG A 401 -24.12 5.97 21.33
N SER A 402 -23.42 6.98 20.83
CA SER A 402 -22.37 7.68 21.58
C SER A 402 -22.94 8.45 22.79
N ILE A 403 -24.10 9.06 22.63
CA ILE A 403 -24.83 9.75 23.70
C ILE A 403 -25.26 8.75 24.76
N LEU A 404 -25.93 7.66 24.38
CA LEU A 404 -26.44 6.64 25.31
C LEU A 404 -25.33 5.92 26.09
N MET A 405 -24.17 5.74 25.47
CA MET A 405 -23.01 5.11 26.11
C MET A 405 -22.28 6.05 27.06
N ASN A 406 -22.61 7.35 27.09
CA ASN A 406 -21.97 8.35 27.93
C ASN A 406 -23.00 9.15 28.76
N PRO A 407 -23.12 8.88 30.08
CA PRO A 407 -24.10 9.54 30.94
C PRO A 407 -24.02 11.07 30.93
N LYS A 408 -22.81 11.63 30.80
CA LYS A 408 -22.60 13.09 30.76
C LYS A 408 -23.12 13.70 29.46
N LEU A 409 -22.88 13.05 28.32
CA LEU A 409 -23.44 13.48 27.03
C LEU A 409 -24.96 13.34 27.03
N THR A 410 -25.50 12.27 27.62
CA THR A 410 -26.94 12.09 27.79
C THR A 410 -27.56 13.25 28.56
N GLU A 411 -26.97 13.64 29.68
CA GLU A 411 -27.44 14.75 30.50
C GLU A 411 -27.40 16.09 29.74
N LEU A 412 -26.28 16.40 29.09
CA LEU A 412 -26.10 17.65 28.35
C LEU A 412 -27.06 17.76 27.15
N TYR A 413 -27.28 16.64 26.45
CA TYR A 413 -28.22 16.57 25.35
C TYR A 413 -29.68 16.68 25.83
N ALA A 414 -30.04 16.00 26.92
CA ALA A 414 -31.38 16.07 27.51
C ALA A 414 -31.73 17.47 28.04
N LYS A 415 -30.74 18.22 28.55
CA LYS A 415 -30.89 19.63 28.96
C LYS A 415 -30.95 20.61 27.78
N GLY A 416 -30.77 20.14 26.55
CA GLY A 416 -30.75 21.00 25.35
C GLY A 416 -29.51 21.89 25.24
N ILE A 417 -28.44 21.62 26.02
CA ILE A 417 -27.17 22.35 25.95
C ILE A 417 -26.39 21.96 24.69
N LEU A 418 -26.58 20.72 24.22
CA LEU A 418 -26.00 20.21 22.99
C LEU A 418 -27.09 19.91 21.97
N VAL A 419 -26.81 20.21 20.71
CA VAL A 419 -27.72 19.96 19.59
C VAL A 419 -26.96 19.31 18.43
N TYR A 420 -27.70 18.58 17.61
CA TYR A 420 -27.19 17.98 16.40
C TYR A 420 -27.47 18.90 15.20
N ALA A 421 -26.41 19.39 14.55
CA ALA A 421 -26.48 20.31 13.42
C ALA A 421 -25.49 19.89 12.34
N ASN A 422 -25.93 19.83 11.07
CA ASN A 422 -25.09 19.52 9.91
C ASN A 422 -24.19 18.27 10.07
N GLY A 423 -24.67 17.20 10.72
CA GLY A 423 -23.86 16.00 10.91
C GLY A 423 -22.85 16.10 12.05
N MET A 424 -22.95 17.10 12.93
CA MET A 424 -22.03 17.36 14.04
C MET A 424 -22.80 17.57 15.34
N LEU A 425 -22.15 17.27 16.47
CA LEU A 425 -22.66 17.61 17.80
C LEU A 425 -22.05 18.94 18.23
N CYS A 426 -22.89 19.95 18.49
CA CYS A 426 -22.50 21.33 18.75
C CYS A 426 -23.17 21.89 20.01
N PHE A 427 -22.58 22.91 20.63
CA PHE A 427 -23.25 23.72 21.66
C PHE A 427 -24.46 24.47 21.09
N ASN A 428 -25.55 24.49 21.87
CA ASN A 428 -26.76 25.23 21.56
C ASN A 428 -26.60 26.70 21.97
N ASP A 429 -25.88 27.46 21.14
CA ASP A 429 -25.71 28.90 21.29
C ASP A 429 -26.12 29.60 19.98
N PRO A 430 -26.89 30.70 20.02
CA PRO A 430 -27.29 31.45 18.81
C PRO A 430 -26.11 31.92 17.94
N LYS A 431 -24.90 32.05 18.51
CA LYS A 431 -23.68 32.31 17.76
C LYS A 431 -23.34 31.15 16.81
N TYR A 432 -23.63 29.91 17.20
CA TYR A 432 -23.20 28.71 16.50
C TYR A 432 -24.30 27.99 15.72
N VAL A 433 -25.54 28.04 16.20
CA VAL A 433 -26.66 27.29 15.61
C VAL A 433 -27.90 28.15 15.40
N ILE A 434 -28.61 27.89 14.31
CA ILE A 434 -29.92 28.46 13.99
C ILE A 434 -30.88 27.34 13.57
N LEU A 435 -32.19 27.58 13.70
CA LEU A 435 -33.20 26.66 13.18
C LEU A 435 -33.48 27.00 11.72
N ASN A 436 -33.47 25.97 10.87
CA ASN A 436 -33.95 26.11 9.50
C ASN A 436 -35.49 26.09 9.43
N GLU A 437 -36.04 26.29 8.24
CA GLU A 437 -37.49 26.29 7.97
C GLU A 437 -38.20 25.00 8.41
N ASN A 438 -37.46 23.88 8.45
CA ASN A 438 -37.97 22.57 8.86
C ASN A 438 -37.80 22.30 10.37
N GLY A 439 -37.43 23.31 11.16
CA GLY A 439 -37.20 23.19 12.60
C GLY A 439 -35.99 22.33 12.99
N ARG A 440 -35.04 22.12 12.07
CA ARG A 440 -33.78 21.42 12.35
C ARG A 440 -32.67 22.43 12.60
N TYR A 441 -31.79 22.12 13.55
CA TYR A 441 -30.60 22.92 13.79
C TYR A 441 -29.64 22.82 12.62
N ILE A 442 -29.14 23.97 12.18
CA ILE A 442 -28.04 24.11 11.24
C ILE A 442 -26.97 25.04 11.84
N LEU A 443 -25.72 24.83 11.44
CA LEU A 443 -24.60 25.68 11.85
C LEU A 443 -24.70 27.04 11.14
N THR A 444 -24.34 28.10 11.86
CA THR A 444 -24.16 29.44 11.29
C THR A 444 -22.89 29.50 10.42
N ASP A 445 -22.78 30.52 9.58
CA ASP A 445 -21.56 30.80 8.82
C ASP A 445 -20.34 30.95 9.74
N TYR A 446 -20.51 31.56 10.92
CA TYR A 446 -19.44 31.66 11.91
C TYR A 446 -19.01 30.27 12.39
N ALA A 447 -19.96 29.41 12.79
CA ALA A 447 -19.64 28.07 13.27
C ALA A 447 -18.97 27.20 12.19
N LEU A 448 -19.41 27.31 10.94
CA LEU A 448 -18.79 26.58 9.84
C LEU A 448 -17.34 26.98 9.61
N GLU A 449 -16.94 28.21 9.93
CA GLU A 449 -15.54 28.65 9.86
C GLU A 449 -14.71 28.34 11.13
N HIS A 450 -15.37 27.95 12.21
CA HIS A 450 -14.76 27.77 13.54
C HIS A 450 -15.28 26.51 14.23
N VAL A 451 -15.35 25.39 13.50
CA VAL A 451 -15.97 24.15 14.00
C VAL A 451 -15.27 23.64 15.26
N ASP A 452 -13.96 23.85 15.39
CA ASP A 452 -13.20 23.45 16.58
C ASP A 452 -13.53 24.26 17.85
N GLU A 453 -14.22 25.40 17.74
CA GLU A 453 -14.69 26.17 18.89
C GLU A 453 -15.98 25.61 19.48
N CYS A 454 -16.85 25.04 18.63
CA CYS A 454 -18.24 24.75 18.99
C CYS A 454 -18.67 23.29 18.85
N CYS A 455 -17.95 22.49 18.07
CA CYS A 455 -18.30 21.10 17.79
C CYS A 455 -17.39 20.09 18.51
N PHE A 456 -17.96 18.93 18.80
CA PHE A 456 -17.24 17.83 19.45
C PHE A 456 -16.49 16.98 18.42
N LEU A 457 -15.28 16.57 18.79
CA LEU A 457 -14.44 15.67 18.01
C LEU A 457 -14.67 14.22 18.44
N PHE A 458 -14.80 13.32 17.47
CA PHE A 458 -15.06 11.91 17.70
C PHE A 458 -13.92 11.04 17.16
N GLU A 459 -13.46 10.10 17.98
CA GLU A 459 -12.50 9.06 17.59
C GLU A 459 -13.19 8.00 16.71
N ARG A 460 -12.75 7.89 15.45
CA ARG A 460 -13.07 6.82 14.49
C ARG A 460 -12.27 5.58 14.86
N LYS A 461 -12.94 4.50 15.24
CA LYS A 461 -12.40 3.14 15.05
C LYS A 461 -13.02 2.55 13.79
N TYR A 462 -12.38 1.59 13.15
CA TYR A 462 -12.82 1.08 11.85
C TYR A 462 -13.38 -0.33 12.04
N SER A 463 -14.60 -0.57 11.57
CA SER A 463 -15.12 -1.91 11.28
C SER A 463 -15.84 -1.82 9.93
N ALA A 464 -15.70 -2.81 9.07
CA ALA A 464 -16.35 -2.81 7.77
C ALA A 464 -17.73 -3.45 7.90
N SER A 465 -18.75 -2.86 7.29
CA SER A 465 -20.04 -3.51 7.05
C SER A 465 -20.43 -3.40 5.58
N GLU A 466 -21.20 -4.38 5.10
CA GLU A 466 -21.56 -4.68 3.70
C GLU A 466 -22.43 -3.62 2.99
N ILE A 467 -22.88 -2.56 3.67
CA ILE A 467 -24.04 -1.76 3.20
C ILE A 467 -23.63 -0.48 2.41
N TYR A 468 -22.34 -0.17 2.29
CA TYR A 468 -21.89 1.05 1.58
C TYR A 468 -21.00 0.73 0.38
N LEU A 469 -21.53 0.92 -0.83
CA LEU A 469 -20.91 0.68 -2.14
C LEU A 469 -19.68 1.56 -2.50
N ASP A 470 -19.21 2.44 -1.60
CA ASP A 470 -18.06 3.33 -1.84
C ASP A 470 -16.74 2.72 -1.29
N THR A 471 -16.56 1.42 -1.53
CA THR A 471 -15.51 0.58 -0.92
C THR A 471 -14.12 0.76 -1.51
N TYR A 472 -13.99 1.26 -2.75
CA TYR A 472 -12.68 1.46 -3.38
C TYR A 472 -11.90 2.58 -2.69
N TYR A 473 -12.57 3.71 -2.45
CA TYR A 473 -11.93 4.89 -1.88
C TYR A 473 -11.57 4.72 -0.41
N ARG A 474 -12.37 4.01 0.39
CA ARG A 474 -12.06 3.77 1.81
C ARG A 474 -10.76 2.99 2.06
N ARG A 475 -10.31 2.18 1.10
CA ARG A 475 -9.14 1.30 1.25
C ARG A 475 -7.93 1.73 0.43
N CYS A 476 -8.13 2.36 -0.73
CA CYS A 476 -7.01 2.94 -1.47
C CYS A 476 -6.49 4.21 -0.80
N PHE A 477 -7.30 4.81 0.08
CA PHE A 477 -7.19 6.23 0.34
C PHE A 477 -8.07 6.66 1.53
N PHE A 478 -7.53 6.52 2.75
CA PHE A 478 -8.25 6.80 4.00
C PHE A 478 -9.04 8.13 3.99
N PHE A 479 -10.36 8.12 3.76
CA PHE A 479 -11.39 8.92 4.45
C PHE A 479 -12.81 8.49 4.03
N ALA A 480 -13.47 7.62 4.82
CA ALA A 480 -14.93 7.64 5.12
C ALA A 480 -15.29 6.43 6.03
N GLY A 481 -16.29 6.59 6.92
CA GLY A 481 -16.52 5.85 8.20
C GLY A 481 -16.78 4.32 8.14
N ARG A 482 -17.07 3.57 9.20
CA ARG A 482 -17.49 3.78 10.60
C ARG A 482 -17.16 2.52 11.41
N LEU A 483 -16.63 2.68 12.62
CA LEU A 483 -17.04 2.02 13.89
C LEU A 483 -16.44 2.82 15.07
N MET A 484 -17.03 3.95 15.48
CA MET A 484 -16.47 4.76 16.56
C MET A 484 -16.60 4.08 17.93
N LEU A 485 -15.48 3.85 18.60
CA LEU A 485 -15.42 3.59 20.04
C LEU A 485 -14.76 4.81 20.70
N VAL A 486 -15.29 5.17 21.86
CA VAL A 486 -15.14 6.48 22.51
C VAL A 486 -13.80 6.62 23.26
N ASN A 487 -13.04 7.66 22.95
CA ASN A 487 -12.32 8.48 23.93
C ASN A 487 -12.54 9.97 23.59
N LEU A 488 -12.87 10.77 24.60
CA LEU A 488 -13.12 12.21 24.44
C LEU A 488 -11.82 13.00 24.49
N TYR A 489 -11.63 13.90 23.51
CA TYR A 489 -10.80 15.08 23.68
C TYR A 489 -11.70 16.32 23.72
N LEU A 490 -11.70 17.01 24.86
CA LEU A 490 -12.44 18.24 25.08
C LEU A 490 -11.77 19.39 24.30
N PRO A 491 -12.53 20.31 23.68
CA PRO A 491 -11.98 21.57 23.18
C PRO A 491 -11.29 22.32 24.33
N SER A 492 -10.18 22.99 24.03
CA SER A 492 -9.24 23.63 24.97
C SER A 492 -9.81 24.84 25.75
N MET A 493 -11.12 24.95 25.90
CA MET A 493 -11.81 26.01 26.65
C MET A 493 -12.45 25.57 27.97
N ILE A 494 -12.05 24.42 28.54
CA ILE A 494 -12.37 24.07 29.93
C ILE A 494 -11.09 23.88 30.75
N LEU A 495 -10.30 24.95 30.85
CA LEU A 495 -9.35 25.15 31.94
C LEU A 495 -9.56 26.51 32.64
N THR A 496 -10.55 27.31 32.23
CA THR A 496 -10.87 28.60 32.83
C THR A 496 -12.36 28.89 32.83
N MET A 497 -13.18 28.00 33.39
CA MET A 497 -14.40 28.43 34.09
C MET A 497 -14.48 27.61 35.38
N LYS A 498 -14.20 28.30 36.50
CA LYS A 498 -14.44 27.84 37.87
C LYS A 498 -15.92 27.67 38.13
#